data_AF-B0RL98-F1
#
_entry.id   AF-B0RL98-F1
#
_cell.length_a   1.000
_cell.length_b   1.000
_cell.length_c   1.000
_cell.angle_alpha   90.00
_cell.angle_beta   90.00
_cell.angle_gamma   90.00
#
_symmetry.space_group_name_H-M   'P 1'
#
loop_
_entity.id
_entity.type
_entity.pdbx_description
1 polymer ?
#
loop_
_entity_poly.entity_id
_entity_poly.type
_entity_poly.pdbx_seq_one_letter_code
_entity_poly.pdbx_strand_id
1 'polypeptide(L)'
;MNRCSQVVADALTKRMAELSQVASLTQLDKLSFNSSLKYLMINDPKLTVEITSKNSFEIYESEFGLVVDNGPALSQARLADFFLGANRVKNQYSTIAKLRASNAPVAWIIVSAYYCAFFAAIEMCKLLSRISLSIDGGDIEGLKIKAIGADHSAFFDNSPGSFVGIENAGKLQFSSSGTKPHEAAWINVRIVIKKLLGEFSWMDAKSLILLFEDTLNNPSKIRNHWNYKRSDYYGPAGERVGHQFIQLIGNQSGAMAWLERSRGRCNALEPCVIAVFCELFSSAVIDAAERGKYILRDSVGQLGGLRGLNSRSFR
;
A
#
# COMPACT_ATOMS: atom_id res chain seq x y z
N MET A 1 -14.87 2.54 -13.37
CA MET A 1 -13.84 1.67 -12.76
C MET A 1 -14.07 0.23 -13.23
N ASN A 2 -13.02 -0.54 -13.55
CA ASN A 2 -13.18 -1.98 -13.86
C ASN A 2 -13.46 -2.80 -12.58
N ARG A 3 -14.13 -3.94 -12.73
CA ARG A 3 -14.56 -4.80 -11.61
C ARG A 3 -13.43 -5.29 -10.69
N CYS A 4 -12.24 -5.61 -11.20
CA CYS A 4 -11.11 -6.02 -10.35
C CYS A 4 -10.63 -4.86 -9.47
N SER A 5 -10.52 -3.67 -10.06
CA SER A 5 -10.20 -2.43 -9.32
C SER A 5 -11.28 -2.11 -8.28
N GLN A 6 -12.55 -2.33 -8.62
CA GLN A 6 -13.67 -2.10 -7.72
C GLN A 6 -13.63 -3.06 -6.51
N VAL A 7 -13.41 -4.36 -6.71
CA VAL A 7 -13.28 -5.34 -5.60
C VAL A 7 -12.14 -4.96 -4.65
N VAL A 8 -11.01 -4.52 -5.21
CA VAL A 8 -9.90 -4.03 -4.39
C VAL A 8 -10.30 -2.78 -3.61
N ALA A 9 -10.93 -1.81 -4.26
CA ALA A 9 -11.37 -0.58 -3.60
C ALA A 9 -12.40 -0.84 -2.49
N ASP A 10 -13.32 -1.78 -2.71
CA ASP A 10 -14.33 -2.19 -1.74
C ASP A 10 -13.68 -2.87 -0.52
N ALA A 11 -12.69 -3.74 -0.74
CA ALA A 11 -11.93 -4.36 0.35
C ALA A 11 -11.15 -3.33 1.18
N LEU A 12 -10.51 -2.35 0.54
CA LEU A 12 -9.83 -1.25 1.23
C LEU A 12 -10.82 -0.38 2.01
N THR A 13 -11.95 -0.02 1.39
CA THR A 13 -12.99 0.79 2.01
C THR A 13 -13.59 0.10 3.23
N LYS A 14 -13.89 -1.20 3.12
CA LYS A 14 -14.35 -2.02 4.24
C LYS A 14 -13.34 -2.00 5.38
N ARG A 15 -12.06 -2.21 5.08
CA ARG A 15 -11.01 -2.22 6.11
C ARG A 15 -10.81 -0.86 6.78
N MET A 16 -10.93 0.24 6.02
CA MET A 16 -10.95 1.57 6.63
C MET A 16 -12.13 1.78 7.56
N ALA A 17 -13.33 1.30 7.18
CA ALA A 17 -14.50 1.39 8.04
C ALA A 17 -14.27 0.66 9.37
N GLU A 18 -13.75 -0.57 9.33
CA GLU A 18 -13.38 -1.35 10.52
C GLU A 18 -12.39 -0.59 11.42
N LEU A 19 -11.28 -0.08 10.87
CA LEU A 19 -10.29 0.68 11.63
C LEU A 19 -10.88 2.01 12.17
N SER A 20 -11.81 2.64 11.45
CA SER A 20 -12.41 3.91 11.86
C SER A 20 -13.38 3.80 13.04
N GLN A 21 -13.92 2.60 13.31
CA GLN A 21 -14.81 2.38 14.45
C GLN A 21 -14.07 2.48 15.79
N VAL A 22 -12.77 2.17 15.79
CA VAL A 22 -11.91 2.17 16.98
C VAL A 22 -10.95 3.37 17.00
N ALA A 23 -10.60 3.91 15.84
CA ALA A 23 -9.73 5.08 15.75
C ALA A 23 -10.46 6.36 16.20
N SER A 24 -9.79 7.19 17.00
CA SER A 24 -10.25 8.54 17.37
C SER A 24 -9.83 9.60 16.35
N LEU A 25 -9.83 9.25 15.05
CA LEU A 25 -9.32 10.14 14.01
C LEU A 25 -10.29 11.31 13.79
N THR A 26 -9.92 12.51 14.23
CA THR A 26 -10.82 13.66 14.15
C THR A 26 -10.48 14.62 13.01
N GLN A 27 -9.25 14.62 12.47
CA GLN A 27 -8.77 15.66 11.55
C GLN A 27 -7.81 15.11 10.47
N LEU A 28 -8.36 14.77 9.30
CA LEU A 28 -7.61 14.27 8.13
C LEU A 28 -6.65 15.31 7.54
N ASP A 29 -6.99 16.58 7.65
CA ASP A 29 -6.22 17.73 7.18
C ASP A 29 -4.93 17.97 7.97
N LYS A 30 -4.84 17.42 9.18
CA LYS A 30 -3.64 17.52 10.05
C LYS A 30 -2.72 16.31 10.00
N LEU A 31 -3.02 15.33 9.15
CA LEU A 31 -2.16 14.17 8.99
C LEU A 31 -0.78 14.59 8.50
N SER A 32 0.24 14.11 9.19
CA SER A 32 1.64 14.34 8.84
C SER A 32 2.44 13.05 9.04
N PHE A 33 3.75 13.09 8.77
CA PHE A 33 4.60 11.92 9.02
C PHE A 33 4.57 11.47 10.49
N ASN A 34 4.29 12.39 11.43
CA ASN A 34 4.13 12.08 12.86
C ASN A 34 2.89 11.23 13.14
N SER A 35 1.97 11.11 12.18
CA SER A 35 0.81 10.24 12.28
C SER A 35 1.05 8.83 11.73
N SER A 36 2.23 8.57 11.13
CA SER A 36 2.54 7.26 10.52
C SER A 36 2.77 6.16 11.55
N LEU A 37 2.52 4.90 11.17
CA LEU A 37 2.81 3.75 12.03
C LEU A 37 4.28 3.70 12.43
N LYS A 38 5.18 3.97 11.48
CA LYS A 38 6.63 3.96 11.73
C LYS A 38 7.03 5.01 12.77
N TYR A 39 6.45 6.20 12.72
CA TYR A 39 6.72 7.22 13.73
C TYR A 39 6.11 6.88 15.09
N LEU A 40 4.83 6.48 15.11
CA LEU A 40 4.11 6.22 16.35
C LEU A 40 4.63 4.99 17.08
N MET A 41 5.05 3.93 16.37
CA MET A 41 5.63 2.76 17.03
C MET A 41 6.90 3.12 17.83
N ILE A 42 7.61 4.19 17.45
CA ILE A 42 8.80 4.68 18.15
C ILE A 42 8.43 5.69 19.25
N ASN A 43 7.48 6.59 18.98
CA ASN A 43 7.27 7.79 19.81
C ASN A 43 6.00 7.76 20.68
N ASP A 44 4.98 6.98 20.32
CA ASP A 44 3.70 6.96 21.03
C ASP A 44 3.74 6.00 22.23
N PRO A 45 3.65 6.48 23.48
CA PRO A 45 3.71 5.62 24.67
C PRO A 45 2.58 4.60 24.77
N LYS A 46 1.49 4.74 24.01
CA LYS A 46 0.40 3.76 23.97
C LYS A 46 0.75 2.51 23.18
N LEU A 47 1.61 2.65 22.18
CA LEU A 47 2.06 1.53 21.35
C LEU A 47 3.22 0.80 22.03
N THR A 48 3.03 -0.46 22.37
CA THR A 48 4.09 -1.37 22.81
C THR A 48 4.78 -1.98 21.60
N VAL A 49 6.11 -2.04 21.65
CA VAL A 49 6.92 -2.81 20.71
C VAL A 49 7.61 -3.92 21.49
N GLU A 50 7.28 -5.17 21.19
CA GLU A 50 7.81 -6.35 21.87
C GLU A 50 8.66 -7.18 20.91
N ILE A 51 9.94 -7.31 21.20
CA ILE A 51 10.87 -8.18 20.47
C ILE A 51 10.56 -9.63 20.85
N THR A 52 10.12 -10.42 19.87
CA THR A 52 9.72 -11.82 20.05
C THR A 52 10.77 -12.81 19.56
N SER A 53 11.72 -12.36 18.75
CA SER A 53 12.93 -13.11 18.40
C SER A 53 14.00 -12.17 17.86
N LYS A 54 15.21 -12.69 17.59
CA LYS A 54 16.28 -11.96 16.88
C LYS A 54 15.87 -11.36 15.52
N ASN A 55 14.78 -11.85 14.92
CA ASN A 55 14.32 -11.45 13.58
C ASN A 55 12.85 -10.99 13.55
N SER A 56 12.20 -10.84 14.70
CA SER A 56 10.77 -10.52 14.76
C SER A 56 10.40 -9.66 15.95
N PHE A 57 9.37 -8.87 15.77
CA PHE A 57 8.78 -8.06 16.82
C PHE A 57 7.29 -7.89 16.60
N GLU A 58 6.57 -7.49 17.64
CA GLU A 58 5.15 -7.22 17.62
C GLU A 58 4.88 -5.76 17.98
N ILE A 59 3.84 -5.18 17.36
CA ILE A 59 3.30 -3.87 17.74
C ILE A 59 1.85 -4.07 18.19
N TYR A 60 1.51 -3.55 19.36
CA TYR A 60 0.15 -3.62 19.90
C TYR A 60 -0.13 -2.52 20.94
N GLU A 61 -1.39 -2.29 21.25
CA GLU A 61 -1.83 -1.52 22.42
C GLU A 61 -2.29 -2.49 23.50
N SER A 62 -2.07 -2.13 24.77
CA SER A 62 -2.62 -2.89 25.89
C SER A 62 -3.36 -1.99 26.87
N GLU A 63 -4.43 -2.52 27.45
CA GLU A 63 -5.22 -1.88 28.50
C GLU A 63 -5.43 -2.91 29.62
N PHE A 64 -5.09 -2.55 30.86
CA PHE A 64 -5.12 -3.46 32.02
C PHE A 64 -4.36 -4.79 31.81
N GLY A 65 -3.28 -4.77 31.03
CA GLY A 65 -2.47 -5.96 30.73
C GLY A 65 -3.06 -6.88 29.65
N LEU A 66 -4.18 -6.48 29.02
CA LEU A 66 -4.78 -7.21 27.90
C LEU A 66 -4.52 -6.47 26.60
N VAL A 67 -4.27 -7.22 25.52
CA VAL A 67 -4.10 -6.66 24.17
C VAL A 67 -5.44 -6.10 23.69
N VAL A 68 -5.43 -4.85 23.24
CA VAL A 68 -6.59 -4.22 22.60
C VAL A 68 -6.52 -4.50 21.10
N ASP A 69 -7.47 -5.29 20.61
CA ASP A 69 -7.54 -5.63 19.19
C ASP A 69 -7.65 -4.37 18.32
N ASN A 70 -6.64 -4.17 17.46
CA ASN A 70 -6.52 -3.00 16.60
C ASN A 70 -6.77 -1.70 17.40
N GLY A 71 -6.05 -1.52 18.50
CA GLY A 71 -6.25 -0.39 19.39
C GLY A 71 -6.34 1.00 18.71
N PRO A 72 -6.88 2.01 19.42
CA PRO A 72 -7.17 3.30 18.81
C PRO A 72 -5.97 3.99 18.14
N ALA A 73 -4.79 3.99 18.77
CA ALA A 73 -3.59 4.62 18.22
C ALA A 73 -3.05 3.85 17.00
N LEU A 74 -3.07 2.52 17.06
CA LEU A 74 -2.62 1.63 16.00
C LEU A 74 -3.52 1.76 14.76
N SER A 75 -4.83 1.74 14.97
CA SER A 75 -5.82 1.94 13.90
C SER A 75 -5.71 3.32 13.28
N GLN A 76 -5.54 4.36 14.09
CA GLN A 76 -5.28 5.73 13.62
C GLN A 76 -4.01 5.80 12.77
N ALA A 77 -2.91 5.18 13.21
CA ALA A 77 -1.65 5.18 12.49
C ALA A 77 -1.76 4.55 11.10
N ARG A 78 -2.48 3.42 11.02
CA ARG A 78 -2.73 2.70 9.76
C ARG A 78 -3.60 3.51 8.79
N LEU A 79 -4.65 4.17 9.30
CA LEU A 79 -5.48 5.08 8.51
C LEU A 79 -4.66 6.25 7.99
N ALA A 80 -3.86 6.87 8.85
CA ALA A 80 -2.99 7.99 8.48
C ALA A 80 -2.00 7.61 7.37
N ASP A 81 -1.32 6.47 7.50
CA ASP A 81 -0.43 5.95 6.48
C ASP A 81 -1.13 5.75 5.14
N PHE A 82 -2.35 5.19 5.16
CA PHE A 82 -3.13 4.99 3.94
C PHE A 82 -3.50 6.30 3.26
N PHE A 83 -4.01 7.30 3.99
CA PHE A 83 -4.40 8.59 3.38
C PHE A 83 -3.21 9.36 2.84
N LEU A 84 -2.10 9.43 3.59
CA LEU A 84 -0.86 10.06 3.14
C LEU A 84 -0.30 9.34 1.91
N GLY A 85 -0.30 8.01 1.93
CA GLY A 85 0.12 7.15 0.83
C GLY A 85 -0.76 7.29 -0.42
N ALA A 86 -2.09 7.35 -0.26
CA ALA A 86 -3.03 7.53 -1.34
C ALA A 86 -2.86 8.91 -2.01
N ASN A 87 -2.57 9.95 -1.23
CA ASN A 87 -2.22 11.26 -1.78
C ASN A 87 -0.94 11.20 -2.62
N ARG A 88 0.09 10.48 -2.15
CA ARG A 88 1.30 10.21 -2.93
C ARG A 88 0.98 9.49 -4.25
N VAL A 89 0.13 8.46 -4.22
CA VAL A 89 -0.32 7.74 -5.44
C VAL A 89 -1.03 8.68 -6.41
N LYS A 90 -1.96 9.50 -5.92
CA LYS A 90 -2.69 10.50 -6.73
C LYS A 90 -1.75 11.50 -7.40
N ASN A 91 -0.78 12.01 -6.66
CA ASN A 91 0.22 12.95 -7.18
C ASN A 91 1.13 12.28 -8.21
N GLN A 92 1.60 11.05 -7.94
CA GLN A 92 2.41 10.30 -8.89
C GLN A 92 1.65 9.99 -10.18
N TYR A 93 0.37 9.62 -10.08
CA TYR A 93 -0.49 9.39 -11.24
C TYR A 93 -0.69 10.67 -12.07
N SER A 94 -0.88 11.81 -11.40
CA SER A 94 -0.97 13.12 -12.04
C SER A 94 0.32 13.51 -12.75
N THR A 95 1.48 13.15 -12.19
CA THR A 95 2.80 13.37 -12.84
C THR A 95 2.92 12.58 -14.14
N ILE A 96 2.41 11.35 -14.22
CA ILE A 96 2.40 10.56 -15.46
C ILE A 96 1.61 11.30 -16.54
N ALA A 97 0.44 11.86 -16.21
CA ALA A 97 -0.36 12.62 -17.16
C ALA A 97 0.41 13.85 -17.69
N LYS A 98 1.12 14.56 -16.81
CA LYS A 98 1.98 15.70 -17.20
C LYS A 98 3.12 15.27 -18.14
N LEU A 99 3.80 14.17 -17.84
CA LEU A 99 4.89 13.63 -18.67
C LEU A 99 4.39 13.22 -20.06
N ARG A 100 3.19 12.64 -20.16
CA ARG A 100 2.56 12.32 -21.44
C ARG A 100 2.25 13.59 -22.23
N ALA A 101 1.64 14.58 -21.58
CA ALA A 101 1.29 15.85 -22.22
C ALA A 101 2.51 16.64 -22.70
N SER A 102 3.66 16.49 -22.02
CA SER A 102 4.92 17.13 -22.41
C SER A 102 5.74 16.31 -23.43
N ASN A 103 5.21 15.22 -24.00
CA ASN A 103 5.93 14.31 -24.88
C ASN A 103 7.28 13.83 -24.30
N ALA A 104 7.31 13.55 -22.99
CA ALA A 104 8.51 12.99 -22.37
C ALA A 104 8.87 11.63 -22.98
N PRO A 105 10.15 11.23 -22.98
CA PRO A 105 10.56 9.91 -23.48
C PRO A 105 9.76 8.79 -22.80
N VAL A 106 9.32 7.81 -23.60
CA VAL A 106 8.44 6.73 -23.12
C VAL A 106 9.04 5.96 -21.95
N ALA A 107 10.36 5.78 -21.92
CA ALA A 107 11.08 5.19 -20.79
C ALA A 107 10.79 5.92 -19.46
N TRP A 108 10.78 7.26 -19.45
CA TRP A 108 10.46 8.05 -18.24
C TRP A 108 9.00 7.89 -17.80
N ILE A 109 8.09 7.77 -18.77
CA ILE A 109 6.66 7.54 -18.49
C ILE A 109 6.48 6.14 -17.88
N ILE A 110 7.16 5.12 -18.41
CA ILE A 110 7.17 3.75 -17.86
C ILE A 110 7.72 3.72 -16.43
N VAL A 111 8.85 4.38 -16.18
CA VAL A 111 9.45 4.47 -14.83
C VAL A 111 8.46 5.13 -13.86
N SER A 112 7.81 6.21 -14.28
CA SER A 112 6.84 6.93 -13.45
C SER A 112 5.57 6.12 -13.18
N ALA A 113 5.08 5.37 -14.18
CA ALA A 113 3.96 4.45 -14.04
C ALA A 113 4.30 3.25 -13.13
N TYR A 114 5.52 2.73 -13.23
CA TYR A 114 6.02 1.71 -12.32
C TYR A 114 5.97 2.18 -10.87
N TYR A 115 6.48 3.37 -10.56
CA TYR A 115 6.46 3.89 -9.20
C TYR A 115 5.05 4.17 -8.70
N CYS A 116 4.14 4.63 -9.57
CA CYS A 116 2.73 4.76 -9.23
C CYS A 116 2.11 3.42 -8.84
N ALA A 117 2.31 2.38 -9.67
CA ALA A 117 1.82 1.03 -9.39
C ALA A 117 2.43 0.45 -8.11
N PHE A 118 3.73 0.66 -7.91
CA PHE A 118 4.48 0.21 -6.73
C PHE A 118 3.97 0.87 -5.44
N PHE A 119 3.79 2.20 -5.44
CA PHE A 119 3.24 2.89 -4.27
C PHE A 119 1.81 2.46 -3.98
N ALA A 120 0.97 2.33 -5.00
CA ALA A 120 -0.40 1.87 -4.82
C ALA A 120 -0.46 0.43 -4.28
N ALA A 121 0.41 -0.46 -4.78
CA ALA A 121 0.55 -1.82 -4.27
C ALA A 121 0.96 -1.84 -2.79
N ILE A 122 1.90 -0.98 -2.38
CA ILE A 122 2.30 -0.84 -0.98
C ILE A 122 1.12 -0.40 -0.10
N GLU A 123 0.41 0.67 -0.46
CA GLU A 123 -0.67 1.17 0.39
C GLU A 123 -1.82 0.18 0.50
N MET A 124 -2.16 -0.50 -0.60
CA MET A 124 -3.14 -1.58 -0.59
C MET A 124 -2.73 -2.71 0.35
N CYS A 125 -1.48 -3.16 0.27
CA CYS A 125 -0.98 -4.24 1.12
C CYS A 125 -0.96 -3.85 2.60
N LYS A 126 -0.51 -2.63 2.92
CA LYS A 126 -0.48 -2.13 4.30
C LYS A 126 -1.87 -2.13 4.93
N LEU A 127 -2.86 -1.60 4.21
CA LEU A 127 -4.21 -1.52 4.71
C LEU A 127 -4.82 -2.92 4.88
N LEU A 128 -4.53 -3.84 3.95
CA LEU A 128 -4.94 -5.25 3.99
C LEU A 128 -3.97 -6.16 4.77
N SER A 129 -3.32 -5.60 5.79
CA SER A 129 -2.56 -6.32 6.82
C SER A 129 -1.36 -7.14 6.31
N ARG A 130 -0.70 -6.65 5.25
CA ARG A 130 0.63 -7.08 4.80
C ARG A 130 1.55 -5.87 4.67
N ILE A 131 2.13 -5.45 5.79
CA ILE A 131 2.84 -4.18 5.92
C ILE A 131 4.32 -4.37 5.63
N SER A 132 4.82 -3.83 4.53
CA SER A 132 6.27 -3.71 4.32
C SER A 132 6.82 -2.54 5.13
N LEU A 133 7.77 -2.81 6.02
CA LEU A 133 8.39 -1.82 6.89
C LEU A 133 9.91 -1.89 6.75
N SER A 134 10.54 -0.74 6.54
CA SER A 134 12.00 -0.59 6.55
C SER A 134 12.40 0.28 7.72
N ILE A 135 13.36 -0.21 8.49
CA ILE A 135 13.86 0.42 9.71
C ILE A 135 15.31 0.80 9.44
N ASP A 136 15.61 2.08 9.51
CA ASP A 136 16.95 2.64 9.32
C ASP A 136 17.65 2.88 10.67
N GLY A 137 18.92 3.31 10.64
CA GLY A 137 19.70 3.49 11.86
C GLY A 137 19.08 4.46 12.86
N GLY A 138 18.41 5.52 12.40
CA GLY A 138 17.74 6.47 13.29
C GLY A 138 16.52 5.85 13.98
N ASP A 139 15.77 5.05 13.24
CA ASP A 139 14.65 4.30 13.81
C ASP A 139 15.10 3.26 14.83
N ILE A 140 16.23 2.59 14.56
CA ILE A 140 16.80 1.56 15.45
C ILE A 140 17.14 2.15 16.81
N GLU A 141 17.78 3.31 16.87
CA GLU A 141 18.10 3.94 18.15
C GLU A 141 16.83 4.28 18.96
N GLY A 142 15.80 4.81 18.28
CA GLY A 142 14.50 5.08 18.93
C GLY A 142 13.81 3.80 19.42
N LEU A 143 13.80 2.75 18.60
CA LEU A 143 13.23 1.45 18.98
C LEU A 143 14.00 0.79 20.11
N LYS A 144 15.33 0.89 20.15
CA LYS A 144 16.16 0.27 21.18
C LYS A 144 15.83 0.79 22.57
N ILE A 145 15.48 2.07 22.69
CA ILE A 145 15.07 2.70 23.95
C ILE A 145 13.68 2.23 24.39
N LYS A 146 12.76 2.03 23.45
CA LYS A 146 11.35 1.78 23.73
C LYS A 146 10.98 0.30 23.81
N ALA A 147 11.58 -0.53 22.97
CA ALA A 147 11.18 -1.90 22.79
C ALA A 147 11.47 -2.74 24.05
N ILE A 148 10.60 -3.70 24.31
CA ILE A 148 10.73 -4.69 25.39
C ILE A 148 10.93 -6.09 24.79
N GLY A 149 11.12 -7.12 25.62
CA GLY A 149 11.20 -8.52 25.19
C GLY A 149 12.53 -9.19 25.48
N ALA A 150 12.53 -10.52 25.57
CA ALA A 150 13.68 -11.30 26.05
C ALA A 150 14.86 -11.32 25.06
N ASP A 151 14.59 -11.19 23.75
CA ASP A 151 15.60 -11.22 22.68
C ASP A 151 16.09 -9.82 22.25
N HIS A 152 15.90 -8.81 23.11
CA HIS A 152 16.20 -7.41 22.81
C HIS A 152 17.62 -7.19 22.25
N SER A 153 18.67 -7.61 22.97
CA SER A 153 20.05 -7.45 22.51
C SER A 153 20.29 -8.13 21.16
N ALA A 154 19.89 -9.40 21.04
CA ALA A 154 20.13 -10.20 19.85
C ALA A 154 19.45 -9.64 18.59
N PHE A 155 18.27 -9.02 18.75
CA PHE A 155 17.57 -8.33 17.67
C PHE A 155 18.32 -7.09 17.18
N PHE A 156 18.84 -6.27 18.08
CA PHE A 156 19.52 -5.03 17.71
C PHE A 156 20.96 -5.25 17.23
N ASP A 157 21.63 -6.32 17.66
CA ASP A 157 23.00 -6.66 17.22
C ASP A 157 23.06 -7.08 15.74
N ASN A 158 21.98 -7.62 15.19
CA ASN A 158 21.90 -8.12 13.81
C ASN A 158 20.77 -7.48 13.00
N SER A 159 20.37 -6.26 13.38
CA SER A 159 19.07 -5.72 13.01
C SER A 159 18.78 -5.79 11.50
N PRO A 160 17.80 -6.60 11.07
CA PRO A 160 17.45 -6.70 9.67
C PRO A 160 16.81 -5.39 9.22
N GLY A 161 17.30 -4.76 8.15
CA GLY A 161 16.77 -3.47 7.68
C GLY A 161 15.37 -3.52 7.04
N SER A 162 14.72 -4.69 6.92
CA SER A 162 13.43 -4.84 6.24
C SER A 162 12.57 -5.97 6.82
N PHE A 163 11.30 -5.65 7.06
CA PHE A 163 10.32 -6.51 7.69
C PHE A 163 9.02 -6.57 6.88
N VAL A 164 8.29 -7.67 7.05
CA VAL A 164 6.89 -7.79 6.63
C VAL A 164 6.04 -8.05 7.87
N GLY A 165 5.11 -7.13 8.12
CA GLY A 165 4.09 -7.20 9.16
C GLY A 165 2.83 -7.91 8.68
N ILE A 166 2.31 -8.81 9.50
CA ILE A 166 0.97 -9.39 9.35
C ILE A 166 0.16 -9.12 10.60
N GLU A 167 -1.16 -9.01 10.44
CA GLU A 167 -2.05 -8.89 11.59
C GLU A 167 -2.40 -10.28 12.13
N ASN A 168 -2.27 -10.44 13.45
CA ASN A 168 -2.59 -11.68 14.15
C ASN A 168 -3.00 -11.39 15.60
N ALA A 169 -4.15 -11.91 16.03
CA ALA A 169 -4.68 -11.75 17.39
C ALA A 169 -4.64 -10.30 17.92
N GLY A 170 -5.04 -9.33 17.08
CA GLY A 170 -5.06 -7.91 17.42
C GLY A 170 -3.72 -7.19 17.46
N LYS A 171 -2.63 -7.90 17.14
CA LYS A 171 -1.27 -7.37 17.03
C LYS A 171 -0.83 -7.27 15.58
N LEU A 172 0.17 -6.42 15.32
CA LEU A 172 0.96 -6.51 14.10
C LEU A 172 2.27 -7.25 14.39
N GLN A 173 2.43 -8.44 13.80
CA GLN A 173 3.63 -9.26 13.92
C GLN A 173 4.54 -9.03 12.71
N PHE A 174 5.72 -8.49 12.96
CA PHE A 174 6.74 -8.23 11.95
C PHE A 174 7.82 -9.30 11.99
N SER A 175 8.18 -9.81 10.81
CA SER A 175 9.31 -10.73 10.65
C SER A 175 10.24 -10.22 9.56
N SER A 176 11.54 -10.39 9.78
CA SER A 176 12.57 -10.06 8.80
C SER A 176 12.27 -10.75 7.48
N SER A 177 12.25 -9.98 6.39
CA SER A 177 11.91 -10.53 5.08
C SER A 177 13.12 -11.05 4.31
N GLY A 178 14.34 -10.62 4.67
CA GLY A 178 15.59 -10.89 3.94
C GLY A 178 15.58 -10.44 2.46
N THR A 179 14.51 -9.79 2.02
CA THR A 179 14.24 -9.46 0.61
C THR A 179 14.29 -7.96 0.41
N LYS A 180 14.68 -7.53 -0.80
CA LYS A 180 14.73 -6.10 -1.12
C LYS A 180 13.31 -5.49 -1.07
N PRO A 181 13.14 -4.23 -0.68
CA PRO A 181 11.82 -3.61 -0.50
C PRO A 181 10.89 -3.74 -1.72
N HIS A 182 11.44 -3.56 -2.93
CA HIS A 182 10.67 -3.70 -4.17
C HIS A 182 10.14 -5.12 -4.38
N GLU A 183 10.98 -6.11 -4.13
CA GLU A 183 10.61 -7.52 -4.28
C GLU A 183 9.55 -7.93 -3.25
N ALA A 184 9.75 -7.54 -1.99
CA ALA A 184 8.79 -7.79 -0.92
C ALA A 184 7.41 -7.19 -1.23
N ALA A 185 7.35 -5.97 -1.78
CA ALA A 185 6.10 -5.33 -2.17
C ALA A 185 5.37 -6.14 -3.26
N TRP A 186 6.07 -6.58 -4.31
CA TRP A 186 5.48 -7.38 -5.39
C TRP A 186 5.00 -8.76 -4.92
N ILE A 187 5.72 -9.39 -3.98
CA ILE A 187 5.29 -10.63 -3.34
C ILE A 187 4.02 -10.40 -2.51
N ASN A 188 3.99 -9.35 -1.69
CA ASN A 188 2.85 -9.02 -0.84
C ASN A 188 1.59 -8.73 -1.65
N VAL A 189 1.70 -7.93 -2.72
CA VAL A 189 0.54 -7.63 -3.57
C VAL A 189 0.04 -8.86 -4.29
N ARG A 190 0.93 -9.76 -4.75
CA ARG A 190 0.49 -11.04 -5.33
C ARG A 190 -0.34 -11.85 -4.35
N ILE A 191 0.08 -11.93 -3.09
CA ILE A 191 -0.66 -12.65 -2.03
C ILE A 191 -2.03 -12.01 -1.80
N VAL A 192 -2.07 -10.68 -1.66
CA VAL A 192 -3.31 -9.92 -1.45
C VAL A 192 -4.27 -10.08 -2.62
N ILE A 193 -3.79 -9.92 -3.86
CA ILE A 193 -4.61 -10.01 -5.07
C ILE A 193 -5.13 -11.43 -5.27
N LYS A 194 -4.33 -12.47 -5.02
CA LYS A 194 -4.81 -13.85 -5.05
C LYS A 194 -5.92 -14.09 -4.01
N LYS A 195 -5.77 -13.55 -2.80
CA LYS A 195 -6.81 -13.64 -1.75
C LYS A 195 -8.09 -12.93 -2.16
N LEU A 196 -7.99 -11.73 -2.74
CA LEU A 196 -9.17 -10.93 -3.11
C LEU A 196 -9.86 -11.44 -4.38
N LEU A 197 -9.10 -11.88 -5.37
CA LEU A 197 -9.62 -12.15 -6.71
C LEU A 197 -9.65 -13.64 -7.09
N GLY A 198 -8.99 -14.51 -6.32
CA GLY A 198 -8.76 -15.92 -6.68
C GLY A 198 -10.02 -16.77 -6.77
N GLU A 199 -11.08 -16.39 -6.06
CA GLU A 199 -12.37 -17.09 -6.09
C GLU A 199 -13.23 -16.71 -7.31
N PHE A 200 -12.90 -15.59 -7.99
CA PHE A 200 -13.68 -15.12 -9.13
C PHE A 200 -13.28 -15.87 -10.41
N SER A 201 -14.30 -16.34 -11.15
CA SER A 201 -14.11 -17.01 -12.43
C SER A 201 -13.83 -16.07 -13.61
N TRP A 202 -13.77 -14.76 -13.35
CA TRP A 202 -13.63 -13.68 -14.31
C TRP A 202 -12.32 -13.75 -15.12
N MET A 203 -12.39 -13.43 -16.40
CA MET A 203 -11.24 -13.53 -17.30
C MET A 203 -10.12 -12.53 -16.96
N ASP A 204 -10.48 -11.28 -16.66
CA ASP A 204 -9.55 -10.24 -16.20
C ASP A 204 -8.90 -10.60 -14.86
N ALA A 205 -9.66 -11.14 -13.89
CA ALA A 205 -9.10 -11.62 -12.63
C ALA A 205 -8.06 -12.73 -12.82
N LYS A 206 -8.40 -13.75 -13.61
CA LYS A 206 -7.47 -14.85 -13.95
C LYS A 206 -6.22 -14.33 -14.68
N SER A 207 -6.41 -13.44 -15.66
CA SER A 207 -5.33 -12.85 -16.43
C SER A 207 -4.39 -12.00 -15.56
N LEU A 208 -4.95 -11.24 -14.61
CA LEU A 208 -4.16 -10.46 -13.64
C LEU A 208 -3.32 -11.36 -12.74
N ILE A 209 -3.89 -12.46 -12.23
CA ILE A 209 -3.18 -13.42 -11.40
C ILE A 209 -2.03 -14.07 -12.20
N LEU A 210 -2.27 -14.44 -13.46
CA LEU A 210 -1.23 -14.97 -14.34
C LEU A 210 -0.08 -13.98 -14.57
N LEU A 211 -0.36 -12.69 -14.75
CA LEU A 211 0.70 -11.67 -14.86
C LEU A 211 1.59 -11.59 -13.60
N PHE A 212 1.05 -11.87 -12.42
CA PHE A 212 1.84 -11.93 -11.20
C PHE A 212 2.70 -13.19 -11.06
N GLU A 213 2.31 -14.27 -11.74
CA GLU A 213 3.06 -15.53 -11.77
C GLU A 213 4.15 -15.52 -12.85
N ASP A 214 4.00 -14.67 -13.86
CA ASP A 214 4.97 -14.49 -14.93
C ASP A 214 6.24 -13.77 -14.43
N THR A 215 7.29 -14.56 -14.20
CA THR A 215 8.59 -14.04 -13.76
C THR A 215 9.33 -13.24 -14.84
N LEU A 216 8.98 -13.38 -16.12
CA LEU A 216 9.57 -12.61 -17.23
C LEU A 216 8.99 -11.20 -17.29
N ASN A 217 7.74 -11.05 -16.89
CA ASN A 217 7.00 -9.78 -16.89
C ASN A 217 6.86 -9.14 -15.50
N ASN A 218 7.79 -9.44 -14.59
CA ASN A 218 7.88 -8.76 -13.32
C ASN A 218 8.06 -7.23 -13.53
N PRO A 219 7.25 -6.36 -12.90
CA PRO A 219 7.32 -4.91 -13.11
C PRO A 219 8.71 -4.30 -12.85
N SER A 220 9.45 -4.84 -11.87
CA SER A 220 10.80 -4.34 -11.58
C SER A 220 11.80 -4.71 -12.67
N LYS A 221 11.65 -5.89 -13.29
CA LYS A 221 12.49 -6.29 -14.43
C LYS A 221 12.20 -5.43 -15.67
N ILE A 222 10.92 -5.19 -15.96
CA ILE A 222 10.49 -4.31 -17.05
C ILE A 222 11.09 -2.91 -16.84
N ARG A 223 10.86 -2.30 -15.67
CA ARG A 223 11.41 -0.97 -15.36
C ARG A 223 12.93 -0.93 -15.48
N ASN A 224 13.64 -1.93 -14.95
CA ASN A 224 15.11 -1.95 -15.01
C ASN A 224 15.64 -2.13 -16.44
N HIS A 225 14.95 -2.92 -17.27
CA HIS A 225 15.32 -3.08 -18.67
C HIS A 225 15.19 -1.76 -19.44
N TRP A 226 14.04 -1.10 -19.29
CA TRP A 226 13.75 0.17 -19.95
C TRP A 226 14.61 1.33 -19.44
N ASN A 227 14.91 1.37 -18.14
CA ASN A 227 15.63 2.48 -17.54
C ASN A 227 17.15 2.35 -17.65
N TYR A 228 17.71 1.16 -17.39
CA TYR A 228 19.14 0.97 -17.19
C TYR A 228 19.84 0.16 -18.28
N LYS A 229 19.12 -0.68 -19.04
CA LYS A 229 19.74 -1.59 -20.02
C LYS A 229 19.66 -1.11 -21.47
N ARG A 230 18.65 -0.31 -21.81
CA ARG A 230 18.36 0.13 -23.18
C ARG A 230 18.39 1.64 -23.29
N SER A 231 19.59 2.21 -23.44
CA SER A 231 19.75 3.65 -23.64
C SER A 231 19.08 4.14 -24.94
N ASP A 232 18.93 3.27 -25.95
CA ASP A 232 18.21 3.55 -27.19
C ASP A 232 16.70 3.75 -26.99
N TYR A 233 16.13 3.33 -25.86
CA TYR A 233 14.71 3.53 -25.54
C TYR A 233 14.36 4.97 -25.12
N TYR A 234 15.36 5.84 -25.01
CA TYR A 234 15.15 7.28 -24.81
C TYR A 234 14.98 8.05 -26.13
N GLY A 235 14.91 7.35 -27.27
CA GLY A 235 14.65 7.93 -28.59
C GLY A 235 13.61 7.15 -29.40
N PRO A 236 13.64 7.24 -30.74
CA PRO A 236 12.60 6.67 -31.61
C PRO A 236 12.39 5.15 -31.46
N ALA A 237 13.43 4.40 -31.05
CA ALA A 237 13.28 2.98 -30.80
C ALA A 237 12.32 2.70 -29.63
N GLY A 238 12.45 3.43 -28.53
CA GLY A 238 11.56 3.32 -27.37
C GLY A 238 10.14 3.79 -27.67
N GLU A 239 9.99 4.84 -28.49
CA GLU A 239 8.67 5.32 -28.94
C GLU A 239 7.92 4.26 -29.74
N ARG A 240 8.58 3.58 -30.68
CA ARG A 240 7.97 2.48 -31.45
C ARG A 240 7.56 1.31 -30.56
N VAL A 241 8.47 0.85 -29.70
CA VAL A 241 8.22 -0.32 -28.84
C VAL A 241 7.17 -0.01 -27.77
N GLY A 242 7.20 1.20 -27.21
CA GLY A 242 6.33 1.62 -26.12
C GLY A 242 5.02 2.26 -26.57
N HIS A 243 4.73 2.31 -27.88
CA HIS A 243 3.55 2.95 -28.43
C HIS A 243 2.25 2.42 -27.81
N GLN A 244 2.11 1.10 -27.71
CA GLN A 244 0.93 0.49 -27.10
C GLN A 244 0.80 0.89 -25.62
N PHE A 245 1.90 0.86 -24.86
CA PHE A 245 1.89 1.31 -23.47
C PHE A 245 1.35 2.75 -23.33
N ILE A 246 1.77 3.67 -24.20
CA ILE A 246 1.32 5.08 -24.20
C ILE A 246 -0.19 5.21 -24.46
N GLN A 247 -0.78 4.33 -25.27
CA GLN A 247 -2.22 4.29 -25.50
C GLN A 247 -3.01 3.78 -24.28
N LEU A 248 -2.39 2.94 -23.45
CA LEU A 248 -3.04 2.31 -22.29
C LEU A 248 -2.93 3.12 -21.00
N ILE A 249 -1.77 3.72 -20.74
CA ILE A 249 -1.57 4.51 -19.52
C ILE A 249 -2.45 5.77 -19.55
N GLY A 250 -3.16 6.07 -18.47
CA GLY A 250 -4.24 7.07 -18.42
C GLY A 250 -5.56 6.62 -19.04
N ASN A 251 -5.68 5.36 -19.48
CA ASN A 251 -6.87 4.78 -20.09
C ASN A 251 -7.21 3.44 -19.45
N GLN A 252 -7.86 3.49 -18.28
CA GLN A 252 -8.22 2.30 -17.50
C GLN A 252 -8.98 1.25 -18.33
N SER A 253 -10.00 1.66 -19.10
CA SER A 253 -10.79 0.73 -19.92
C SER A 253 -9.93 0.05 -20.99
N GLY A 254 -9.04 0.81 -21.64
CA GLY A 254 -8.10 0.27 -22.62
C GLY A 254 -7.13 -0.73 -22.00
N ALA A 255 -6.56 -0.42 -20.83
CA ALA A 255 -5.63 -1.30 -20.11
C ALA A 255 -6.30 -2.64 -19.73
N MET A 256 -7.54 -2.60 -19.26
CA MET A 256 -8.27 -3.83 -18.90
C MET A 256 -8.70 -4.64 -20.12
N ALA A 257 -9.13 -3.98 -21.20
CA ALA A 257 -9.40 -4.66 -22.46
C ALA A 257 -8.13 -5.32 -23.04
N TRP A 258 -6.96 -4.68 -22.90
CA TRP A 258 -5.69 -5.29 -23.26
C TRP A 258 -5.38 -6.53 -22.42
N LEU A 259 -5.60 -6.48 -21.11
CA LEU A 259 -5.40 -7.61 -20.20
C LEU A 259 -6.26 -8.82 -20.57
N GLU A 260 -7.55 -8.59 -20.88
CA GLU A 260 -8.46 -9.66 -21.29
C GLU A 260 -8.05 -10.28 -22.63
N ARG A 261 -7.66 -9.45 -23.61
CA ARG A 261 -7.18 -9.94 -24.91
C ARG A 261 -5.88 -10.72 -24.80
N SER A 262 -4.94 -10.26 -23.98
CA SER A 262 -3.66 -10.94 -23.77
C SER A 262 -3.81 -12.22 -22.95
N ARG A 263 -4.90 -12.37 -22.18
CA ARG A 263 -5.16 -13.50 -21.29
C ARG A 263 -4.02 -13.73 -20.29
N GLY A 264 -3.37 -12.65 -19.88
CA GLY A 264 -2.18 -12.68 -19.01
C GLY A 264 -0.93 -13.29 -19.68
N ARG A 265 -0.93 -13.45 -21.00
CA ARG A 265 0.21 -13.95 -21.79
C ARG A 265 0.71 -12.84 -22.69
N CYS A 266 1.97 -12.46 -22.51
CA CYS A 266 2.60 -11.42 -23.32
C CYS A 266 4.08 -11.73 -23.54
N ASN A 267 4.70 -10.98 -24.44
CA ASN A 267 6.14 -11.09 -24.69
C ASN A 267 6.93 -10.76 -23.41
N ALA A 268 8.16 -11.25 -23.32
CA ALA A 268 9.01 -10.93 -22.17
C ALA A 268 9.30 -9.42 -22.13
N LEU A 269 9.24 -8.85 -20.93
CA LEU A 269 9.51 -7.43 -20.64
C LEU A 269 8.51 -6.45 -21.28
N GLU A 270 7.25 -6.88 -21.42
CA GLU A 270 6.16 -6.11 -22.02
C GLU A 270 5.76 -4.90 -21.14
N PRO A 271 5.99 -3.64 -21.57
CA PRO A 271 5.66 -2.45 -20.78
C PRO A 271 4.16 -2.29 -20.50
N CYS A 272 3.27 -2.84 -21.33
CA CYS A 272 1.82 -2.77 -21.10
C CYS A 272 1.40 -3.39 -19.76
N VAL A 273 2.18 -4.32 -19.21
CA VAL A 273 1.96 -4.89 -17.87
C VAL A 273 2.05 -3.82 -16.78
N ILE A 274 2.99 -2.86 -16.92
CA ILE A 274 3.09 -1.72 -15.98
C ILE A 274 1.86 -0.82 -16.09
N ALA A 275 1.34 -0.58 -17.30
CA ALA A 275 0.11 0.20 -17.48
C ALA A 275 -1.07 -0.48 -16.78
N VAL A 276 -1.26 -1.79 -16.96
CA VAL A 276 -2.33 -2.57 -16.30
C VAL A 276 -2.26 -2.42 -14.78
N PHE A 277 -1.09 -2.66 -14.18
CA PHE A 277 -0.93 -2.54 -12.73
C PHE A 277 -1.10 -1.10 -12.24
N CYS A 278 -0.59 -0.12 -12.98
CA CYS A 278 -0.74 1.30 -12.63
C CYS A 278 -2.23 1.68 -12.62
N GLU A 279 -2.94 1.44 -13.72
CA GLU A 279 -4.37 1.79 -13.86
C GLU A 279 -5.26 1.07 -12.86
N LEU A 280 -4.99 -0.20 -12.56
CA LEU A 280 -5.78 -0.97 -11.61
C LEU A 280 -5.53 -0.49 -10.17
N PHE A 281 -4.28 -0.44 -9.73
CA PHE A 281 -3.97 -0.15 -8.33
C PHE A 281 -4.15 1.32 -7.99
N SER A 282 -3.76 2.25 -8.86
CA SER A 282 -3.94 3.67 -8.59
C SER A 282 -5.43 4.01 -8.47
N SER A 283 -6.26 3.50 -9.39
CA SER A 283 -7.71 3.70 -9.36
C SER A 283 -8.30 3.17 -8.06
N ALA A 284 -7.97 1.92 -7.67
CA ALA A 284 -8.52 1.32 -6.47
C ALA A 284 -8.14 2.08 -5.18
N VAL A 285 -6.87 2.50 -5.07
CA VAL A 285 -6.38 3.24 -3.89
C VAL A 285 -6.97 4.64 -3.82
N ILE A 286 -7.00 5.37 -4.94
CA ILE A 286 -7.54 6.74 -4.99
C ILE A 286 -9.03 6.73 -4.65
N ASP A 287 -9.80 5.84 -5.28
CA ASP A 287 -11.23 5.73 -5.04
C ASP A 287 -11.56 5.30 -3.61
N ALA A 288 -10.86 4.29 -3.06
CA ALA A 288 -11.02 3.90 -1.67
C ALA A 288 -10.71 5.07 -0.72
N ALA A 289 -9.64 5.85 -0.98
CA ALA A 289 -9.32 7.01 -0.17
C ALA A 289 -10.39 8.12 -0.25
N GLU A 290 -10.98 8.37 -1.41
CA GLU A 290 -12.10 9.32 -1.52
C GLU A 290 -13.34 8.81 -0.75
N ARG A 291 -13.68 7.51 -0.85
CA ARG A 291 -14.78 6.90 -0.05
C ARG A 291 -14.50 6.95 1.45
N GLY A 292 -13.26 6.65 1.86
CA GLY A 292 -12.80 6.66 3.24
C GLY A 292 -12.93 8.03 3.92
N LYS A 293 -12.78 9.12 3.17
CA LYS A 293 -13.03 10.48 3.69
C LYS A 293 -14.47 10.69 4.13
N TYR A 294 -15.44 10.10 3.43
CA TYR A 294 -16.86 10.20 3.81
C TYR A 294 -17.15 9.41 5.07
N ILE A 295 -16.64 8.18 5.17
CA ILE A 295 -16.75 7.33 6.36
C ILE A 295 -16.27 8.08 7.61
N LEU A 296 -15.11 8.72 7.53
CA LEU A 296 -14.55 9.45 8.67
C LEU A 296 -15.30 10.74 9.02
N ARG A 297 -15.95 11.39 8.06
CA ARG A 297 -16.79 12.57 8.33
C ARG A 297 -18.07 12.18 9.07
N ASP A 298 -18.71 11.09 8.66
CA ASP A 298 -19.97 10.64 9.24
C ASP A 298 -19.79 10.12 10.68
N SER A 299 -18.67 9.44 10.96
CA SER A 299 -18.32 9.00 12.32
C SER A 299 -18.18 10.17 13.31
N VAL A 300 -17.65 11.32 12.85
CA VAL A 300 -17.54 12.52 13.68
C VAL A 300 -18.91 13.17 13.92
N GLY A 301 -19.79 13.16 12.93
CA GLY A 301 -21.16 13.69 13.04
C GLY A 301 -22.03 12.94 14.06
N GLN A 302 -21.94 11.60 14.08
CA GLN A 302 -22.74 10.78 15.00
C GLN A 302 -22.31 10.92 16.48
N LEU A 303 -21.01 11.07 16.75
CA LEU A 303 -20.50 11.31 18.11
C LEU A 303 -20.85 12.72 18.64
N GLY A 304 -20.98 13.70 17.74
CA GLY A 304 -21.44 15.06 18.08
C GLY A 304 -22.92 15.10 18.50
N GLY A 305 -23.77 14.27 17.88
CA GLY A 305 -25.20 14.19 18.21
C GLY A 305 -25.50 13.56 19.58
N LEU A 306 -24.70 12.57 20.00
CA LEU A 306 -24.87 11.92 21.31
C LEU A 306 -24.37 12.77 22.49
N ARG A 307 -23.45 13.72 22.27
CA ARG A 307 -23.03 14.68 23.31
C ARG A 307 -24.06 15.79 23.58
N GLY A 308 -25.08 15.94 22.73
CA GLY A 308 -26.16 16.92 22.89
C GLY A 308 -27.32 16.46 23.79
N LEU A 309 -27.37 15.19 24.19
CA LEU A 309 -28.50 14.63 24.94
C LEU A 309 -28.27 14.49 26.46
N ASN A 310 -27.08 14.81 26.98
CA ASN A 310 -26.75 14.68 28.41
C ASN A 310 -26.74 16.00 29.22
N SER A 311 -27.29 17.11 28.70
CA SER A 311 -27.33 18.39 29.42
C SER A 311 -28.74 18.89 29.79
N ARG A 312 -29.78 18.08 29.64
CA ARG A 312 -31.15 18.41 30.08
C ARG A 312 -31.72 17.36 31.03
N SER A 313 -31.46 17.54 32.33
CA SER A 313 -32.43 17.39 33.44
C SER A 313 -31.73 17.01 34.76
N PHE A 314 -31.27 18.01 35.49
CA PHE A 314 -31.30 18.02 36.96
C PHE A 314 -31.58 19.46 37.39
N ARG A 315 -32.87 19.80 37.44
CA ARG A 315 -33.45 20.85 38.27
C ARG A 315 -34.81 20.37 38.71
#